data_AF-A0A180FPW3-F1
#
_entry.id   AF-A0A180FPW3-F1
#
_cell.length_a   1.000
_cell.length_b   1.000
_cell.length_c   1.000
_cell.angle_alpha   90.00
_cell.angle_beta   90.00
_cell.angle_gamma   90.00
#
_symmetry.space_group_name_H-M   'P 1'
#
loop_
_entity.id
_entity.type
_entity.pdbx_description
1 polymer ?
#
loop_
_entity_poly.entity_id
_entity_poly.type
_entity_poly.pdbx_seq_one_letter_code
_entity_poly.pdbx_strand_id
1 'polypeptide(L)'
;MDHIGVQARSESAKLVLAKIQEMCGSTPVILTGDFNVDQHNESYALLNNSETLDDSYELSPVRHAPNGTFNNYNSTGFSGERIDHIFVSPSIKVLRYGILTDTYRSREADNTYAARAFSDHYPIMAVVKLAE
;
A
#
# COMPACT_ATOMS: atom_id res chain seq x y z
N MET A 1 8.32 -7.45 3.96
CA MET A 1 8.03 -8.42 5.04
C MET A 1 8.38 -9.82 4.54
N ASP A 2 8.80 -10.76 5.41
CA ASP A 2 9.20 -12.11 4.97
C ASP A 2 8.02 -12.92 4.41
N HIS A 3 8.25 -13.61 3.30
CA HIS A 3 7.30 -14.45 2.57
C HIS A 3 6.96 -15.73 3.34
N ILE A 4 7.87 -16.25 4.17
CA ILE A 4 7.73 -17.63 4.72
C ILE A 4 7.04 -17.70 6.09
N GLY A 5 7.17 -16.70 6.98
CA GLY A 5 6.65 -16.80 8.35
C GLY A 5 5.54 -15.82 8.73
N VAL A 6 4.32 -16.31 8.98
CA VAL A 6 3.21 -15.52 9.59
C VAL A 6 3.68 -14.86 10.91
N GLN A 7 4.41 -15.60 11.73
CA GLN A 7 4.98 -15.08 12.98
C GLN A 7 6.01 -13.98 12.73
N ALA A 8 6.89 -14.14 11.74
CA ALA A 8 7.90 -13.14 11.41
C ALA A 8 7.25 -11.82 10.96
N ARG A 9 6.11 -11.88 10.26
CA ARG A 9 5.36 -10.68 9.85
C ARG A 9 4.67 -9.98 11.01
N SER A 10 4.07 -10.73 11.93
CA SER A 10 3.50 -10.18 13.17
C SER A 10 4.57 -9.49 14.03
N GLU A 11 5.72 -10.12 14.22
CA GLU A 11 6.84 -9.53 14.96
C GLU A 11 7.46 -8.33 14.23
N SER A 12 7.49 -8.35 12.89
CA SER A 12 7.91 -7.19 12.09
C SER A 12 6.98 -6.00 12.29
N ALA A 13 5.65 -6.22 12.27
CA ALA A 13 4.67 -5.16 12.52
C ALA A 13 4.84 -4.55 13.92
N LYS A 14 5.00 -5.38 14.95
CA LYS A 14 5.27 -4.91 16.32
C LYS A 14 6.59 -4.13 16.41
N LEU A 15 7.65 -4.61 15.77
CA LEU A 15 8.95 -3.94 15.75
C LEU A 15 8.86 -2.57 15.06
N VAL A 16 8.13 -2.47 13.94
CA VAL A 16 7.91 -1.21 13.23
C VAL A 16 7.19 -0.21 14.14
N LEU A 17 6.12 -0.62 14.83
CA LEU A 17 5.42 0.25 15.78
C LEU A 17 6.32 0.70 16.94
N ALA A 18 7.09 -0.22 17.51
CA ALA A 18 8.06 0.10 18.56
C ALA A 18 9.11 1.13 18.08
N LYS A 19 9.60 0.98 16.84
CA LYS A 19 10.57 1.89 16.24
C LYS A 19 9.97 3.26 15.93
N ILE A 20 8.72 3.31 15.46
CA ILE A 20 8.00 4.57 15.27
C ILE A 20 7.89 5.31 16.61
N GLN A 21 7.49 4.62 17.68
CA GLN A 21 7.38 5.22 19.01
C GLN A 21 8.74 5.73 19.53
N GLU A 22 9.81 4.94 19.37
CA GLU A 22 11.17 5.28 19.79
C GLU A 22 11.73 6.50 19.04
N MET A 23 11.51 6.55 17.72
CA MET A 23 12.15 7.55 16.85
C MET A 23 11.34 8.83 16.69
N CYS A 24 10.01 8.72 16.63
CA CYS A 24 9.14 9.81 16.19
C CYS A 24 8.35 10.43 17.34
N GLY A 25 8.09 9.69 18.43
CA GLY A 25 7.25 10.14 19.54
C GLY A 25 5.88 10.61 19.03
N SER A 26 5.58 11.91 19.19
CA SER A 26 4.34 12.54 18.72
C SER A 26 4.43 13.18 17.32
N THR A 27 5.56 13.04 16.63
CA THR A 27 5.74 13.59 15.28
C THR A 27 4.85 12.84 14.28
N PRO A 28 4.20 13.53 13.33
CA PRO A 28 3.41 12.86 12.29
C PRO A 28 4.25 11.87 11.47
N VAL A 29 3.68 10.69 11.18
CA VAL A 29 4.36 9.57 10.52
C VAL A 29 3.56 9.11 9.31
N ILE A 30 4.29 8.82 8.24
CA ILE A 30 3.79 8.07 7.08
C ILE A 30 4.65 6.82 6.96
N LEU A 31 4.03 5.65 6.97
CA LEU A 31 4.67 4.36 6.76
C LEU A 31 4.21 3.80 5.42
N THR A 32 5.14 3.51 4.53
CA THR A 32 4.86 2.97 3.19
C THR A 32 5.65 1.70 2.93
N GLY A 33 5.15 0.83 2.07
CA GLY A 33 5.94 -0.25 1.50
C GLY A 33 5.09 -1.36 0.91
N ASP A 34 5.77 -2.37 0.38
CA ASP A 34 5.22 -3.68 0.06
C ASP A 34 5.28 -4.56 1.32
N PHE A 35 4.11 -4.86 1.86
CA PHE A 35 3.93 -5.67 3.06
C PHE A 35 3.77 -7.17 2.75
N ASN A 36 3.67 -7.56 1.47
CA ASN A 36 3.47 -8.95 1.02
C ASN A 36 2.26 -9.64 1.69
N VAL A 37 1.34 -8.87 2.26
CA VAL A 37 0.11 -9.34 2.88
C VAL A 37 -1.02 -8.39 2.55
N ASP A 38 -2.19 -8.98 2.31
CA ASP A 38 -3.38 -8.20 1.99
C ASP A 38 -4.03 -7.56 3.23
N GLN A 39 -5.05 -6.75 2.98
CA GLN A 39 -5.85 -6.11 4.03
C GLN A 39 -6.62 -7.07 4.95
N HIS A 40 -6.65 -8.38 4.65
CA HIS A 40 -7.33 -9.39 5.44
C HIS A 40 -6.39 -10.14 6.38
N ASN A 41 -5.08 -9.86 6.30
CA ASN A 41 -4.08 -10.49 7.13
C ASN A 41 -3.97 -9.88 8.54
N GLU A 42 -3.63 -10.72 9.53
CA GLU A 42 -3.40 -10.27 10.92
C GLU A 42 -2.29 -9.22 11.03
N SER A 43 -1.24 -9.31 10.21
CA SER A 43 -0.12 -8.33 10.26
C SER A 43 -0.56 -6.94 9.80
N TYR A 44 -1.47 -6.88 8.81
CA TYR A 44 -2.12 -5.63 8.42
C TYR A 44 -3.01 -5.12 9.56
N ALA A 45 -3.84 -5.99 10.14
CA ALA A 45 -4.75 -5.61 11.22
C ALA A 45 -4.00 -5.08 12.45
N LEU A 46 -2.83 -5.64 12.78
CA LEU A 46 -1.97 -5.15 13.87
C LEU A 46 -1.50 -3.71 13.64
N LEU A 47 -1.14 -3.35 12.41
CA LEU A 47 -0.74 -1.98 12.09
C LEU A 47 -1.95 -1.04 12.09
N ASN A 48 -3.02 -1.41 11.39
CA ASN A 48 -4.21 -0.57 11.22
C ASN A 48 -5.00 -0.35 12.53
N ASN A 49 -4.84 -1.22 13.53
CA ASN A 49 -5.54 -1.11 14.82
C ASN A 49 -4.60 -0.64 15.96
N SER A 50 -3.40 -0.14 15.64
CA SER A 50 -2.33 0.15 16.61
C SER A 50 -2.48 1.47 17.38
N GLU A 51 -3.58 2.22 17.22
CA GLU A 51 -3.77 3.63 17.61
C GLU A 51 -2.73 4.62 17.04
N THR A 52 -1.66 4.11 16.45
CA THR A 52 -0.50 4.85 15.94
C THR A 52 -0.62 5.12 14.44
N LEU A 53 -1.27 4.21 13.73
CA LEU A 53 -1.33 4.17 12.27
C LEU A 53 -2.70 3.72 11.79
N ASP A 54 -3.19 4.37 10.73
CA ASP A 54 -4.42 4.04 10.02
C ASP A 54 -4.13 3.93 8.51
N ASP A 55 -4.79 2.99 7.81
CA ASP A 55 -4.64 2.82 6.36
C ASP A 55 -5.28 4.02 5.62
N SER A 56 -4.47 4.70 4.80
CA SER A 56 -4.93 5.80 3.96
C SER A 56 -6.01 5.39 2.95
N TYR A 57 -6.06 4.11 2.54
CA TYR A 57 -7.14 3.60 1.72
C TYR A 57 -8.49 3.70 2.46
N GLU A 58 -8.55 3.32 3.73
CA GLU A 58 -9.79 3.33 4.51
C GLU A 58 -10.19 4.74 4.97
N LEU A 59 -9.20 5.60 5.28
CA LEU A 59 -9.46 6.98 5.69
C LEU A 59 -9.91 7.90 4.55
N SER A 60 -9.57 7.57 3.31
CA SER A 60 -9.76 8.49 2.19
C SER A 60 -11.24 8.70 1.82
N PRO A 61 -11.75 9.95 1.80
CA PRO A 61 -13.11 10.23 1.35
C PRO A 61 -13.28 10.06 -0.17
N VAL A 62 -12.19 10.05 -0.94
CA VAL A 62 -12.19 9.87 -2.39
C VAL A 62 -11.19 8.78 -2.75
N ARG A 63 -11.70 7.62 -3.19
CA ARG A 63 -10.88 6.49 -3.64
C ARG A 63 -10.98 6.29 -5.15
N HIS A 64 -9.83 6.27 -5.82
CA HIS A 64 -9.69 5.78 -7.19
C HIS A 64 -8.88 4.48 -7.18
N ALA A 65 -9.54 3.36 -6.90
CA ALA A 65 -8.91 2.05 -6.78
C ALA A 65 -9.57 1.04 -7.73
N PRO A 66 -9.31 1.12 -9.05
CA PRO A 66 -9.93 0.23 -10.02
C PRO A 66 -9.37 -1.21 -10.01
N ASN A 67 -8.33 -1.49 -9.22
CA ASN A 67 -7.66 -2.78 -9.10
C ASN A 67 -7.00 -2.91 -7.72
N GLY A 68 -6.40 -4.06 -7.43
CA GLY A 68 -5.46 -4.27 -6.35
C GLY A 68 -4.09 -3.69 -6.68
N THR A 69 -3.10 -3.91 -5.81
CA THR A 69 -1.78 -3.29 -5.98
C THR A 69 -0.80 -4.17 -6.74
N PHE A 70 -0.98 -5.49 -6.76
CA PHE A 70 -0.13 -6.43 -7.49
C PHE A 70 -0.77 -6.87 -8.81
N ASN A 71 0.02 -6.84 -9.89
CA ASN A 71 -0.40 -7.17 -11.24
C ASN A 71 0.46 -8.25 -11.93
N ASN A 72 1.64 -8.58 -11.40
CA ASN A 72 2.54 -9.60 -11.96
C ASN A 72 2.82 -9.43 -13.47
N TYR A 73 2.95 -8.18 -13.92
CA TYR A 73 3.06 -7.77 -15.33
C TYR A 73 1.87 -8.16 -16.23
N ASN A 74 0.75 -8.62 -15.65
CA ASN A 74 -0.50 -8.87 -16.36
C ASN A 74 -1.36 -7.61 -16.41
N SER A 75 -1.22 -6.85 -17.49
CA SER A 75 -1.96 -5.59 -17.74
C SER A 75 -3.47 -5.75 -17.97
N THR A 76 -3.98 -6.99 -18.01
CA THR A 76 -5.41 -7.30 -18.16
C THR A 76 -6.02 -7.96 -16.92
N GLY A 77 -5.20 -8.27 -15.91
CA GLY A 77 -5.63 -8.93 -14.69
C GLY A 77 -6.37 -8.01 -13.72
N PHE A 78 -7.15 -8.61 -12.83
CA PHE A 78 -7.81 -7.93 -11.73
C PHE A 78 -7.62 -8.71 -10.43
N SER A 79 -7.34 -7.99 -9.36
CA SER A 79 -7.40 -8.47 -7.97
C SER A 79 -8.03 -7.40 -7.09
N GLY A 80 -8.59 -7.78 -5.96
CA GLY A 80 -8.99 -6.84 -4.90
C GLY A 80 -7.95 -6.73 -3.77
N GLU A 81 -6.87 -7.50 -3.86
CA GLU A 81 -5.83 -7.59 -2.83
C GLU A 81 -4.90 -6.37 -2.91
N ARG A 82 -4.66 -5.75 -1.75
CA ARG A 82 -3.70 -4.66 -1.60
C ARG A 82 -2.56 -5.17 -0.73
N ILE A 83 -1.38 -5.39 -1.30
CA ILE A 83 -0.19 -5.78 -0.54
C ILE A 83 0.76 -4.60 -0.32
N ASP A 84 0.56 -3.52 -1.07
CA ASP A 84 1.22 -2.25 -0.89
C ASP A 84 0.30 -1.31 -0.12
N HIS A 85 0.80 -0.72 0.96
CA HIS A 85 0.00 0.13 1.85
C HIS A 85 0.70 1.46 2.14
N ILE A 86 -0.09 2.51 2.33
CA ILE A 86 0.34 3.78 2.92
C ILE A 86 -0.46 3.94 4.21
N PHE A 87 0.21 3.76 5.35
CA PHE A 87 -0.33 4.05 6.67
C PHE A 87 0.07 5.46 7.10
N VAL A 88 -0.82 6.14 7.82
CA VAL A 88 -0.57 7.49 8.32
C VAL A 88 -0.94 7.59 9.80
N SER A 89 -0.25 8.44 10.54
CA SER A 89 -0.63 8.75 11.93
C SER A 89 -1.93 9.55 12.02
N PRO A 90 -2.71 9.47 13.11
CA PRO A 90 -4.01 10.14 13.25
C PRO A 90 -4.00 11.67 13.04
N SER A 91 -2.86 12.33 13.23
CA SER A 91 -2.65 13.76 12.98
C SER A 91 -2.57 14.12 11.48
N ILE A 92 -2.60 13.14 10.57
CA ILE A 92 -2.54 13.34 9.12
C ILE A 92 -3.92 13.10 8.52
N LYS A 93 -4.48 14.14 7.89
CA LYS A 93 -5.74 14.04 7.17
C LYS A 93 -5.52 13.51 5.76
N VAL A 94 -6.14 12.38 5.42
CA VAL A 94 -6.17 11.86 4.05
C VAL A 94 -7.27 12.54 3.24
N LEU A 95 -6.91 13.06 2.06
CA LEU A 95 -7.82 13.75 1.16
C LEU A 95 -8.24 12.85 -0.01
N ARG A 96 -7.30 12.07 -0.57
CA ARG A 96 -7.54 11.18 -1.71
C ARG A 96 -6.60 9.98 -1.63
N TYR A 97 -7.05 8.86 -2.19
CA TYR A 97 -6.25 7.66 -2.40
C TYR A 97 -6.45 7.18 -3.85
N GLY A 98 -5.38 6.73 -4.51
CA GLY A 98 -5.42 6.23 -5.87
C GLY A 98 -4.46 5.07 -6.12
N ILE A 99 -4.87 4.13 -6.98
CA ILE A 99 -4.01 3.09 -7.57
C ILE A 99 -3.84 3.44 -9.04
N LEU A 100 -2.60 3.70 -9.45
CA LEU A 100 -2.27 4.21 -10.78
C LEU A 100 -2.05 3.04 -11.75
N THR A 101 -3.05 2.75 -12.58
CA THR A 101 -3.04 1.62 -13.52
C THR A 101 -2.48 1.98 -14.91
N ASP A 102 -1.66 3.02 -14.98
CA ASP A 102 -1.00 3.46 -16.19
C ASP A 102 -0.19 2.34 -16.85
N THR A 103 -0.24 2.28 -18.18
CA THR A 103 0.48 1.28 -18.98
C THR A 103 1.16 1.96 -20.16
N TYR A 104 2.34 1.47 -20.55
CA TYR A 104 2.94 1.81 -21.83
C TYR A 104 2.58 0.76 -22.89
N ARG A 105 3.12 0.91 -24.11
CA ARG A 105 2.93 -0.03 -25.21
C ARG A 105 4.28 -0.54 -25.73
N SER A 106 4.41 -1.85 -25.90
CA SER A 106 5.56 -2.49 -26.56
C SER A 106 5.12 -3.19 -27.84
N ARG A 107 6.01 -3.30 -28.82
CA ARG A 107 5.76 -4.08 -30.05
C ARG A 107 5.94 -5.57 -29.77
N GLU A 108 5.02 -6.38 -30.29
CA GLU A 108 5.07 -7.84 -30.27
C GLU A 108 5.69 -8.41 -31.57
N ALA A 109 5.99 -9.71 -31.56
CA ALA A 109 6.61 -10.40 -32.70
C ALA A 109 5.76 -10.38 -33.98
N ASP A 110 4.43 -10.29 -33.85
CA ASP A 110 3.47 -10.21 -34.96
C ASP A 110 3.25 -8.77 -35.46
N ASN A 111 4.06 -7.80 -35.03
CA ASN A 111 3.95 -6.36 -35.31
C ASN A 111 2.71 -5.66 -34.71
N THR A 112 2.01 -6.30 -33.76
CA THR A 112 1.00 -5.62 -32.95
C THR A 112 1.63 -4.90 -31.75
N TYR A 113 0.82 -4.16 -30.98
CA TYR A 113 1.26 -3.48 -29.75
C TYR A 113 0.45 -3.99 -28.56
N ALA A 114 1.15 -4.42 -27.50
CA ALA A 114 0.52 -4.85 -26.25
C ALA A 114 0.72 -3.81 -25.14
N ALA A 115 -0.25 -3.75 -24.22
CA ALA A 115 -0.13 -2.97 -22.99
C ALA A 115 0.85 -3.63 -22.02
N ARG A 116 1.76 -2.84 -21.45
CA ARG A 116 2.75 -3.29 -20.46
C ARG A 116 2.64 -2.43 -19.20
N ALA A 117 2.58 -3.07 -18.05
CA ALA A 117 2.70 -2.39 -16.77
C ALA A 117 4.15 -1.92 -16.57
N PHE A 118 4.34 -0.81 -15.86
CA PHE A 118 5.67 -0.27 -15.55
C PHE A 118 6.44 -1.13 -14.51
N SER A 119 5.71 -1.83 -13.64
CA SER A 119 6.17 -2.80 -12.66
C SER A 119 5.07 -3.86 -12.50
N ASP A 120 5.43 -5.00 -11.93
CA ASP A 120 4.50 -5.99 -11.37
C ASP A 120 3.63 -5.47 -10.23
N HIS A 121 3.89 -4.27 -9.71
CA HIS A 121 3.00 -3.54 -8.81
C HIS A 121 2.51 -2.25 -9.46
N TYR A 122 1.27 -1.87 -9.16
CA TYR A 122 0.74 -0.55 -9.44
C TYR A 122 1.14 0.41 -8.31
N PRO A 123 1.68 1.61 -8.63
CA PRO A 123 1.93 2.63 -7.63
C PRO A 123 0.64 3.02 -6.91
N ILE A 124 0.73 3.15 -5.59
CA ILE A 124 -0.32 3.73 -4.76
C ILE A 124 0.03 5.18 -4.42
N MET A 125 -0.97 6.05 -4.44
CA MET A 125 -0.82 7.48 -4.19
C MET A 125 -1.83 7.93 -3.14
N ALA A 126 -1.36 8.65 -2.12
CA ALA A 126 -2.20 9.35 -1.17
C ALA A 126 -1.94 10.86 -1.24
N VAL A 127 -3.01 11.65 -1.22
CA VAL A 127 -2.93 13.10 -1.04
C VAL A 127 -3.31 13.39 0.40
N VAL A 128 -2.39 13.99 1.15
CA VAL A 128 -2.54 14.21 2.59
C VAL A 128 -2.34 15.68 2.98
N LYS A 129 -2.91 16.07 4.11
CA LYS A 129 -2.68 17.36 4.77
C LYS A 129 -2.32 17.09 6.23
N LEU A 130 -1.27 17.72 6.74
CA LEU A 130 -1.00 17.75 8.19
C LEU A 130 -2.13 18.52 8.88
N ALA A 131 -2.75 17.91 9.90
CA ALA A 131 -3.69 18.65 10.74
C ALA A 131 -2.97 19.84 11.39
N GLU A 132 -3.64 20.98 11.40
CA GLU A 132 -3.18 22.20 12.10
C GLU A 132 -3.36 22.05 13.61
#